data_AF-A0A3Q0FHJ1-F1
#
_entry.id   AF-A0A3Q0FHJ1-F1
#
_cell.length_a   1.000
_cell.length_b   1.000
_cell.length_c   1.000
_cell.angle_alpha   90.00
_cell.angle_beta   90.00
_cell.angle_gamma   90.00
#
_symmetry.space_group_name_H-M   'P 1'
#
loop_
_entity.id
_entity.type
_entity.pdbx_description
1 polymer ?
#
loop_
_entity_poly.entity_id
_entity_poly.type
_entity_poly.pdbx_seq_one_letter_code
_entity_poly.pdbx_strand_id
1 'polypeptide(L)'
;MAYSSSSSSRLLLQLQSSSQLMLRLSPFLASSPPSSSSLSFSANCHVSSSAQSTLQQAHQRSSEMVALEYADLNLSYNLDLGHLRIRQHVNPLSASFSVPAQVPDWNQVFADPMLPLMVDIGCGSGRFLMWLAKRTPKKRNFLGLEIRERIVKRAETWAKDLALNNIHFMFANATISFKQLVESYPGPLVLVSILCPDPHFKKRHHKRRVLQKPLVGAIVDNLMPGGQVYFRMIATSCVFI
;
A
#
# COMPACT_ATOMS: atom_id res chain seq x y z
N MET A 1 -8.92 50.50 -46.21
CA MET A 1 -9.61 49.51 -47.07
C MET A 1 -9.84 48.28 -46.19
N ALA A 2 -10.93 48.14 -45.40
CA ALA A 2 -12.34 47.84 -45.77
C ALA A 2 -12.39 46.69 -46.81
N TYR A 3 -12.93 45.48 -46.55
CA TYR A 3 -14.26 45.05 -46.05
C TYR A 3 -14.11 43.71 -45.27
N SER A 4 -14.75 43.47 -44.10
CA SER A 4 -16.17 43.09 -43.85
C SER A 4 -16.50 41.66 -44.35
N SER A 5 -17.21 40.75 -43.68
CA SER A 5 -18.09 40.79 -42.48
C SER A 5 -18.60 39.37 -42.17
N SER A 6 -18.82 39.11 -40.86
CA SER A 6 -19.98 38.46 -40.20
C SER A 6 -20.43 37.03 -40.63
N SER A 7 -21.07 36.19 -39.82
CA SER A 7 -21.72 36.35 -38.52
C SER A 7 -21.98 34.96 -37.90
N SER A 8 -21.72 34.84 -36.59
CA SER A 8 -22.59 34.30 -35.53
C SER A 8 -23.35 32.96 -35.71
N SER A 9 -23.11 31.98 -34.82
CA SER A 9 -23.92 31.76 -33.59
C SER A 9 -23.76 30.35 -32.96
N ARG A 10 -23.38 30.36 -31.67
CA ARG A 10 -23.87 29.60 -30.50
C ARG A 10 -23.88 28.04 -30.46
N LEU A 11 -23.13 27.56 -29.45
CA LEU A 11 -23.45 26.55 -28.42
C LEU A 11 -23.90 25.13 -28.84
N LEU A 12 -23.08 24.11 -28.52
CA LEU A 12 -23.44 23.11 -27.50
C LEU A 12 -22.22 22.33 -26.99
N LEU A 13 -22.39 21.83 -25.76
CA LEU A 13 -21.47 21.15 -24.87
C LEU A 13 -20.98 19.76 -25.33
N GLN A 14 -19.99 19.27 -24.56
CA GLN A 14 -19.62 17.88 -24.29
C GLN A 14 -18.70 17.16 -25.29
N LEU A 15 -17.47 16.88 -24.84
CA LEU A 15 -17.01 15.52 -24.55
C LEU A 15 -15.78 15.58 -23.62
N GLN A 16 -16.05 15.71 -22.33
CA GLN A 16 -15.17 15.20 -21.28
C GLN A 16 -15.33 13.68 -21.24
N SER A 17 -14.24 12.91 -21.19
CA SER A 17 -14.09 11.70 -20.35
C SER A 17 -12.88 10.86 -20.82
N SER A 18 -11.75 10.99 -20.12
CA SER A 18 -10.71 9.95 -20.04
C SER A 18 -9.88 10.16 -18.77
N SER A 19 -10.57 10.34 -17.65
CA SER A 19 -9.96 10.52 -16.33
C SER A 19 -10.86 9.91 -15.26
N GLN A 20 -11.05 8.59 -15.27
CA GLN A 20 -11.63 7.83 -14.16
C GLN A 20 -11.44 6.32 -14.40
N LEU A 21 -10.32 5.79 -13.93
CA LEU A 21 -10.21 4.37 -13.61
C LEU A 21 -9.52 4.21 -12.24
N MET A 22 -10.07 4.90 -11.25
CA MET A 22 -9.99 4.49 -9.85
C MET A 22 -11.37 3.90 -9.56
N LEU A 23 -11.42 2.59 -9.32
CA LEU A 23 -12.63 1.85 -9.02
C LEU A 23 -13.42 2.54 -7.89
N ARG A 24 -14.55 3.16 -8.23
CA ARG A 24 -15.62 3.47 -7.28
C ARG A 24 -16.14 2.15 -6.73
N LEU A 25 -15.80 1.82 -5.49
CA LEU A 25 -16.52 0.81 -4.72
C LEU A 25 -17.81 1.45 -4.21
N SER A 26 -18.94 1.08 -4.83
CA SER A 26 -20.28 1.48 -4.41
C SER A 26 -20.58 0.97 -2.99
N PRO A 27 -21.29 1.74 -2.15
CA PRO A 27 -21.72 1.26 -0.84
C PRO A 27 -22.90 0.30 -1.01
N PHE A 28 -22.79 -0.91 -0.45
CA PHE A 28 -23.92 -1.81 -0.28
C PHE A 28 -24.90 -1.15 0.71
N LEU A 29 -26.13 -0.90 0.26
CA LEU A 29 -27.23 -0.43 1.10
C LEU A 29 -27.47 -1.44 2.24
N ALA A 30 -27.26 -1.00 3.48
CA ALA A 30 -27.64 -1.73 4.67
C ALA A 30 -29.15 -1.55 4.89
N SER A 31 -29.92 -2.63 4.78
CA SER A 31 -31.29 -2.70 5.27
C SER A 31 -31.28 -2.99 6.78
N SER A 32 -31.97 -2.16 7.54
CA SER A 32 -32.14 -2.20 9.01
C SER A 32 -32.66 -3.55 9.54
N PRO A 33 -32.32 -3.96 10.77
CA PRO A 33 -32.90 -5.16 11.38
C PRO A 33 -34.26 -4.84 12.05
N PRO A 34 -35.23 -5.77 12.08
CA PRO A 34 -36.39 -5.63 12.94
C PRO A 34 -36.10 -6.16 14.36
N SER A 35 -36.88 -5.64 15.30
CA SER A 35 -36.81 -5.79 16.75
C SER A 35 -37.36 -7.12 17.30
N SER A 36 -36.69 -7.60 18.35
CA SER A 36 -37.16 -8.36 19.54
C SER A 36 -38.08 -9.57 19.39
N SER A 37 -37.63 -10.73 19.88
CA SER A 37 -38.30 -11.45 20.98
C SER A 37 -37.39 -12.51 21.61
N SER A 38 -37.52 -12.64 22.92
CA SER A 38 -36.80 -13.50 23.84
C SER A 38 -37.24 -14.96 23.72
N LEU A 39 -36.30 -15.89 23.50
CA LEU A 39 -36.45 -17.29 23.89
C LEU A 39 -35.07 -17.87 24.23
N SER A 40 -34.94 -18.34 25.47
CA SER A 40 -33.80 -19.09 25.99
C SER A 40 -33.77 -20.49 25.36
N PHE A 41 -32.69 -20.78 24.64
CA PHE A 41 -32.37 -22.15 24.22
C PHE A 41 -30.89 -22.43 24.49
N SER A 42 -30.62 -23.38 25.37
CA SER A 42 -29.29 -23.89 25.67
C SER A 42 -28.68 -24.49 24.41
N ALA A 43 -27.61 -23.88 23.89
CA ALA A 43 -26.89 -24.39 22.74
C ALA A 43 -25.58 -25.09 23.18
N ASN A 44 -25.65 -26.41 23.32
CA ASN A 44 -24.51 -27.25 22.99
C ASN A 44 -24.33 -27.17 21.46
N CYS A 45 -23.54 -26.20 20.98
CA CYS A 45 -23.19 -26.12 19.57
C CYS A 45 -21.88 -26.92 19.33
N HIS A 46 -22.05 -28.12 18.82
CA HIS A 46 -20.98 -28.79 18.08
C HIS A 46 -20.65 -27.91 16.87
N VAL A 47 -19.43 -27.37 16.81
CA VAL A 47 -18.92 -26.64 15.65
C VAL A 47 -18.80 -27.62 14.48
N SER A 48 -19.74 -27.56 13.55
CA SER A 48 -19.71 -28.34 12.30
C SER A 48 -18.47 -27.96 11.48
N SER A 49 -17.74 -28.96 10.96
CA SER A 49 -16.53 -28.78 10.15
C SER A 49 -16.72 -27.96 8.86
N SER A 50 -17.97 -27.71 8.46
CA SER A 50 -18.35 -26.91 7.29
C SER A 50 -18.08 -25.40 7.45
N ALA A 51 -18.09 -24.87 8.68
CA ALA A 51 -17.78 -23.46 8.92
C ALA A 51 -16.26 -23.19 8.76
N GLN A 52 -15.42 -24.17 9.09
CA GLN A 52 -13.98 -24.09 8.89
C GLN A 52 -13.60 -24.21 7.40
N SER A 53 -14.25 -25.11 6.65
CA SER A 53 -13.98 -25.25 5.20
C SER A 53 -14.37 -24.00 4.39
N THR A 54 -15.45 -23.32 4.77
CA THR A 54 -15.93 -22.12 4.06
C THR A 54 -14.96 -20.93 4.23
N LEU A 55 -14.43 -20.71 5.44
CA LEU A 55 -13.43 -19.68 5.72
C LEU A 55 -12.08 -19.99 5.04
N GLN A 56 -11.71 -21.26 4.99
CA GLN A 56 -10.47 -21.71 4.36
C GLN A 56 -10.54 -21.61 2.82
N GLN A 57 -11.68 -21.94 2.22
CA GLN A 57 -11.95 -21.74 0.78
C GLN A 57 -12.00 -20.25 0.40
N ALA A 58 -12.63 -19.39 1.20
CA ALA A 58 -12.65 -17.95 0.94
C ALA A 58 -11.24 -17.34 1.02
N HIS A 59 -10.42 -17.76 1.99
CA HIS A 59 -9.03 -17.33 2.12
C HIS A 59 -8.17 -17.79 0.93
N GLN A 60 -8.28 -19.06 0.52
CA GLN A 60 -7.57 -19.59 -0.65
C GLN A 60 -7.94 -18.84 -1.94
N ARG A 61 -9.23 -18.61 -2.22
CA ARG A 61 -9.68 -17.85 -3.40
C ARG A 61 -9.13 -16.43 -3.43
N SER A 62 -9.06 -15.74 -2.28
CA SER A 62 -8.50 -14.39 -2.22
C SER A 62 -7.00 -14.34 -2.55
N SER A 63 -6.22 -15.34 -2.11
CA SER A 63 -4.78 -15.41 -2.38
C SER A 63 -4.49 -15.70 -3.85
N GLU A 64 -5.27 -16.57 -4.49
CA GLU A 64 -5.17 -16.88 -5.92
C GLU A 64 -5.56 -15.66 -6.77
N MET A 65 -6.62 -14.92 -6.41
CA MET A 65 -6.99 -13.71 -7.14
C MET A 65 -5.91 -12.62 -7.06
N VAL A 66 -5.29 -12.43 -5.89
CA VAL A 66 -4.15 -11.50 -5.75
C VAL A 66 -2.94 -11.98 -6.55
N ALA A 67 -2.71 -13.29 -6.63
CA ALA A 67 -1.65 -13.84 -7.46
C ALA A 67 -1.90 -13.57 -8.95
N LEU A 68 -3.15 -13.70 -9.42
CA LEU A 68 -3.57 -13.39 -10.79
C LEU A 68 -3.41 -11.90 -11.12
N GLU A 69 -3.75 -11.00 -10.18
CA GLU A 69 -3.63 -9.56 -10.37
C GLU A 69 -2.18 -9.11 -10.65
N TYR A 70 -1.23 -9.80 -10.01
CA TYR A 70 0.21 -9.57 -10.16
C TYR A 70 0.89 -10.59 -11.10
N ALA A 71 0.14 -11.37 -11.86
CA ALA A 71 0.69 -12.37 -12.77
C ALA A 71 1.50 -11.73 -13.90
N ASP A 72 1.13 -10.51 -14.29
CA ASP A 72 1.82 -9.69 -15.28
C ASP A 72 3.25 -9.30 -14.90
N LEU A 73 3.63 -9.43 -13.63
CA LEU A 73 4.99 -9.23 -13.17
C LEU A 73 5.91 -10.40 -13.53
N ASN A 74 5.39 -11.60 -13.83
CA ASN A 74 6.19 -12.78 -14.20
C ASN A 74 7.44 -13.01 -13.32
N LEU A 75 7.30 -12.82 -12.00
CA LEU A 75 8.44 -12.87 -11.08
C LEU A 75 8.93 -14.30 -10.89
N SER A 76 10.22 -14.53 -11.10
CA SER A 76 10.86 -15.81 -10.79
C SER A 76 10.79 -16.08 -9.28
N TYR A 77 10.23 -17.23 -8.92
CA TYR A 77 10.20 -17.74 -7.54
C TYR A 77 11.52 -18.43 -7.15
N ASN A 78 12.43 -18.64 -8.10
CA ASN A 78 13.72 -19.30 -7.89
C ASN A 78 14.82 -18.34 -7.40
N LEU A 79 14.47 -17.43 -6.48
CA LEU A 79 15.48 -16.70 -5.72
C LEU A 79 15.88 -17.56 -4.53
N ASP A 80 16.95 -18.32 -4.73
CA ASP A 80 17.57 -19.22 -3.76
C ASP A 80 18.12 -18.44 -2.56
N LEU A 81 17.24 -17.98 -1.68
CA LEU A 81 17.58 -17.38 -0.39
C LEU A 81 17.85 -18.45 0.68
N GLY A 82 18.04 -19.71 0.25
CA GLY A 82 17.94 -20.89 1.09
C GLY A 82 16.52 -21.08 1.62
N HIS A 83 16.16 -22.29 2.03
CA HIS A 83 14.91 -22.60 2.75
C HIS A 83 14.87 -21.99 4.17
N LEU A 84 15.18 -20.71 4.31
CA LEU A 84 15.20 -20.02 5.60
C LEU A 84 13.83 -19.42 5.86
N ARG A 85 13.11 -20.02 6.81
CA ARG A 85 11.81 -19.54 7.29
C ARG A 85 11.92 -18.08 7.76
N ILE A 86 11.32 -17.16 7.01
CA ILE A 86 11.21 -15.75 7.41
C ILE A 86 10.06 -15.62 8.41
N ARG A 87 10.31 -14.99 9.56
CA ARG A 87 9.25 -14.68 10.53
C ARG A 87 8.32 -13.64 9.94
N GLN A 88 7.01 -13.90 10.01
CA GLN A 88 6.01 -12.96 9.53
C GLN A 88 6.05 -11.65 10.32
N HIS A 89 6.16 -11.73 11.64
CA HIS A 89 6.16 -10.58 12.55
C HIS A 89 7.53 -10.40 13.20
N VAL A 90 7.92 -9.14 13.40
CA VAL A 90 9.12 -8.75 14.14
C VAL A 90 8.76 -7.79 15.27
N ASN A 91 9.67 -7.59 16.23
CA ASN A 91 9.50 -6.54 17.25
C ASN A 91 10.21 -5.26 16.77
N PRO A 92 9.50 -4.22 16.30
CA PRO A 92 10.13 -2.99 15.80
C PRO A 92 10.86 -2.19 16.88
N LEU A 93 10.66 -2.54 18.16
CA LEU A 93 11.33 -1.91 19.31
C LEU A 93 12.62 -2.63 19.74
N SER A 94 13.11 -3.62 18.97
CA SER A 94 14.37 -4.28 19.29
C SER A 94 15.56 -3.37 18.97
N ALA A 95 16.67 -3.53 19.69
CA ALA A 95 17.89 -2.74 19.48
C ALA A 95 18.43 -2.82 18.04
N SER A 96 18.23 -3.95 17.35
CA SER A 96 18.62 -4.11 15.94
C SER A 96 17.84 -3.22 14.97
N PHE A 97 16.73 -2.59 15.40
CA PHE A 97 15.89 -1.70 14.60
C PHE A 97 15.80 -0.29 15.18
N SER A 98 16.69 0.09 16.09
CA SER A 98 16.71 1.43 16.70
C SER A 98 17.55 2.44 15.91
N VAL A 99 18.36 1.97 14.95
CA VAL A 99 19.17 2.83 14.09
C VAL A 99 18.35 3.20 12.85
N PRO A 100 18.19 4.50 12.53
CA PRO A 100 17.47 4.91 11.33
C PRO A 100 18.22 4.48 10.07
N ALA A 101 17.47 4.18 9.01
CA ALA A 101 18.04 3.88 7.70
C ALA A 101 18.82 5.08 7.17
N GLN A 102 19.96 4.82 6.53
CA GLN A 102 20.75 5.86 5.87
C GLN A 102 20.02 6.38 4.64
N VAL A 103 20.05 7.69 4.44
CA VAL A 103 19.48 8.33 3.24
C VAL A 103 20.33 7.94 2.03
N PRO A 104 19.73 7.39 0.96
CA PRO A 104 20.47 7.08 -0.26
C PRO A 104 20.67 8.34 -1.10
N ASP A 105 21.62 8.31 -2.04
CA ASP A 105 21.69 9.33 -3.09
C ASP A 105 20.55 9.11 -4.09
N TRP A 106 19.54 9.96 -4.03
CA TRP A 106 18.34 9.84 -4.85
C TRP A 106 18.62 9.87 -6.36
N ASN A 107 19.71 10.50 -6.80
CA ASN A 107 20.11 10.53 -8.21
C ASN A 107 20.65 9.18 -8.71
N GLN A 108 21.12 8.32 -7.79
CA GLN A 108 21.56 6.95 -8.10
C GLN A 108 20.40 5.95 -7.97
N VAL A 109 19.37 6.32 -7.22
CA VAL A 109 18.20 5.45 -6.96
C VAL A 109 17.16 5.56 -8.05
N PHE A 110 16.82 6.78 -8.48
CA PHE A 110 15.78 7.04 -9.47
C PHE A 110 16.36 7.72 -10.70
N ALA A 111 15.84 7.35 -11.87
CA ALA A 111 16.23 8.02 -13.13
C ALA A 111 15.88 9.52 -13.15
N ASP A 112 14.82 9.91 -12.45
CA ASP A 112 14.45 11.30 -12.21
C ASP A 112 13.92 11.43 -10.77
N PRO A 113 14.73 11.92 -9.81
CA PRO A 113 14.32 12.03 -8.41
C PRO A 113 13.37 13.21 -8.15
N MET A 114 13.09 14.07 -9.13
CA MET A 114 12.13 15.17 -8.99
C MET A 114 10.68 14.72 -9.15
N LEU A 115 10.46 13.50 -9.64
CA LEU A 115 9.11 12.97 -9.83
C LEU A 115 8.35 12.82 -8.49
N PRO A 116 7.01 12.91 -8.51
CA PRO A 116 6.16 12.60 -7.37
C PRO A 116 6.48 11.25 -6.72
N LEU A 117 6.67 11.24 -5.40
CA LEU A 117 6.99 10.04 -4.62
C LEU A 117 5.74 9.41 -4.00
N MET A 118 5.64 8.10 -4.17
CA MET A 118 4.73 7.25 -3.42
C MET A 118 5.54 6.34 -2.49
N VAL A 119 5.17 6.31 -1.20
CA VAL A 119 5.83 5.46 -0.20
C VAL A 119 4.86 4.39 0.30
N ASP A 120 5.27 3.12 0.29
CA ASP A 120 4.54 2.02 0.93
C ASP A 120 5.28 1.54 2.18
N ILE A 121 4.68 1.75 3.34
CA ILE A 121 5.22 1.39 4.65
C ILE A 121 4.79 -0.02 5.00
N GLY A 122 5.76 -0.91 5.20
CA GLY A 122 5.52 -2.34 5.39
C GLY A 122 5.18 -3.02 4.07
N CYS A 123 5.88 -2.69 2.99
CA CYS A 123 5.56 -3.11 1.62
C CYS A 123 5.62 -4.63 1.38
N GLY A 124 6.10 -5.41 2.35
CA GLY A 124 6.21 -6.86 2.23
C GLY A 124 7.04 -7.22 1.01
N SER A 125 6.49 -8.11 0.19
CA SER A 125 7.15 -8.60 -1.04
C SER A 125 7.43 -7.52 -2.10
N GLY A 126 6.87 -6.32 -1.97
CA GLY A 126 7.03 -5.25 -2.95
C GLY A 126 6.19 -5.37 -4.22
N ARG A 127 5.48 -6.49 -4.42
CA ARG A 127 4.66 -6.76 -5.63
C ARG A 127 3.68 -5.64 -5.96
N PHE A 128 3.01 -5.08 -4.96
CA PHE A 128 2.08 -3.96 -5.13
C PHE A 128 2.77 -2.74 -5.75
N LEU A 129 3.90 -2.32 -5.20
CA LEU A 129 4.65 -1.19 -5.75
C LEU A 129 5.21 -1.49 -7.14
N MET A 130 5.71 -2.70 -7.39
CA MET A 130 6.23 -3.09 -8.70
C MET A 130 5.13 -3.06 -9.78
N TRP A 131 3.93 -3.53 -9.44
CA TRP A 131 2.75 -3.51 -10.29
C TRP A 131 2.32 -2.09 -10.65
N LEU A 132 2.41 -1.15 -9.70
CA LEU A 132 2.16 0.28 -9.94
C LEU A 132 3.27 0.92 -10.78
N ALA A 133 4.53 0.66 -10.44
CA ALA A 133 5.70 1.19 -11.11
C ALA A 133 5.70 0.83 -12.61
N LYS A 134 5.41 -0.43 -12.93
CA LYS A 134 5.29 -0.93 -14.31
C LYS A 134 4.17 -0.24 -15.10
N ARG A 135 3.07 0.16 -14.46
CA ARG A 135 1.91 0.82 -15.10
C ARG A 135 2.05 2.34 -15.19
N THR A 136 2.97 2.94 -14.45
CA THR A 136 3.14 4.40 -14.38
C THR A 136 4.58 4.84 -14.63
N PRO A 137 5.22 4.36 -15.71
CA PRO A 137 6.60 4.69 -16.00
C PRO A 137 6.75 6.21 -16.20
N LYS A 138 7.85 6.77 -15.70
CA LYS A 138 8.23 8.19 -15.86
C LYS A 138 7.22 9.22 -15.32
N LYS A 139 6.25 8.79 -14.50
CA LYS A 139 5.26 9.70 -13.88
C LYS A 139 5.44 9.82 -12.38
N ARG A 140 5.93 8.77 -11.72
CA ARG A 140 6.06 8.67 -10.27
C ARG A 140 7.23 7.77 -9.92
N ASN A 141 7.81 8.04 -8.75
CA ASN A 141 8.75 7.17 -8.08
C ASN A 141 8.07 6.43 -6.93
N PHE A 142 8.55 5.23 -6.64
CA PHE A 142 7.98 4.33 -5.66
C PHE A 142 9.05 3.90 -4.66
N LEU A 143 8.79 4.09 -3.38
CA LEU A 143 9.68 3.69 -2.30
C LEU A 143 8.98 2.70 -1.36
N GLY A 144 9.48 1.48 -1.27
CA GLY A 144 9.01 0.49 -0.32
C GLY A 144 9.88 0.45 0.93
N LEU A 145 9.29 0.64 2.09
CA LEU A 145 9.98 0.50 3.39
C LEU A 145 9.56 -0.80 4.04
N GLU A 146 10.50 -1.68 4.36
CA GLU A 146 10.22 -2.96 5.03
C GLU A 146 11.28 -3.26 6.08
N ILE A 147 10.84 -3.77 7.23
CA ILE A 147 11.68 -4.06 8.39
C ILE A 147 12.33 -5.46 8.31
N ARG A 148 11.95 -6.28 7.33
CA ARG A 148 12.53 -7.60 7.06
C ARG A 148 13.49 -7.52 5.89
N GLU A 149 14.77 -7.36 6.20
CA GLU A 149 15.87 -7.19 5.24
C GLU A 149 15.87 -8.24 4.11
N ARG A 150 15.58 -9.52 4.42
CA ARG A 150 15.53 -10.58 3.39
C ARG A 150 14.45 -10.37 2.35
N ILE A 151 13.32 -9.78 2.75
CA ILE A 151 12.22 -9.50 1.83
C ILE A 151 12.58 -8.31 0.96
N VAL A 152 13.25 -7.29 1.53
CA VAL A 152 13.79 -6.15 0.78
C VAL A 152 14.75 -6.62 -0.30
N LYS A 153 15.75 -7.43 0.06
CA LYS A 153 16.73 -7.97 -0.91
C LYS A 153 16.07 -8.72 -2.06
N ARG A 154 15.01 -9.50 -1.77
CA ARG A 154 14.22 -10.17 -2.79
C ARG A 154 13.50 -9.19 -3.70
N ALA A 155 12.84 -8.18 -3.12
CA ALA A 155 12.09 -7.17 -3.86
C ALA A 155 13.02 -6.33 -4.76
N GLU A 156 14.21 -5.97 -4.29
CA GLU A 156 15.25 -5.30 -5.09
C GLU A 156 15.72 -6.18 -6.26
N THR A 157 15.89 -7.48 -6.04
CA THR A 157 16.29 -8.40 -7.11
C THR A 157 15.20 -8.46 -8.19
N TRP A 158 13.95 -8.63 -7.79
CA TRP A 158 12.82 -8.62 -8.72
C TRP A 158 12.65 -7.28 -9.45
N ALA A 159 12.89 -6.14 -8.79
CA ALA A 159 12.85 -4.83 -9.45
C ALA A 159 13.89 -4.71 -10.56
N LYS A 160 15.10 -5.25 -10.33
CA LYS A 160 16.18 -5.32 -11.32
C LYS A 160 15.82 -6.26 -12.48
N ASP A 161 15.27 -7.44 -12.19
CA ASP A 161 14.82 -8.39 -13.22
C ASP A 161 13.73 -7.79 -14.14
N LEU A 162 12.91 -6.90 -13.59
CA LEU A 162 11.89 -6.15 -14.35
C LEU A 162 12.41 -4.88 -15.04
N ALA A 163 13.69 -4.55 -14.87
CA ALA A 163 14.30 -3.32 -15.38
C ALA A 163 13.53 -2.04 -14.99
N LEU A 164 12.98 -1.99 -13.77
CA LEU A 164 12.27 -0.83 -13.25
C LEU A 164 13.26 0.16 -12.63
N ASN A 165 13.27 1.40 -13.12
CA ASN A 165 14.17 2.47 -12.67
C ASN A 165 13.47 3.59 -11.89
N ASN A 166 12.19 3.40 -11.59
CA ASN A 166 11.33 4.32 -10.82
C ASN A 166 10.85 3.70 -9.50
N ILE A 167 11.54 2.65 -9.02
CA ILE A 167 11.19 1.95 -7.78
C ILE A 167 12.44 1.60 -6.98
N HIS A 168 12.35 1.71 -5.66
CA HIS A 168 13.39 1.32 -4.73
C HIS A 168 12.82 0.71 -3.45
N PHE A 169 13.57 -0.20 -2.82
CA PHE A 169 13.17 -0.85 -1.58
C PHE A 169 14.26 -0.70 -0.54
N MET A 170 13.88 -0.31 0.68
CA MET A 170 14.82 -0.07 1.77
C MET A 170 14.49 -0.92 2.99
N PHE A 171 15.54 -1.50 3.57
CA PHE A 171 15.47 -2.07 4.90
C PHE A 171 15.42 -0.95 5.93
N ALA A 172 14.23 -0.73 6.48
CA ALA A 172 13.99 0.41 7.36
C ALA A 172 12.91 0.11 8.40
N ASN A 173 13.15 0.56 9.62
CA ASN A 173 12.08 0.77 10.59
C ASN A 173 11.42 2.12 10.28
N ALA A 174 10.23 2.09 9.69
CA ALA A 174 9.52 3.28 9.23
C ALA A 174 9.26 4.28 10.37
N THR A 175 8.98 3.83 11.60
CA THR A 175 8.71 4.72 12.73
C THR A 175 9.85 5.67 13.04
N ILE A 176 11.11 5.28 12.77
CA ILE A 176 12.29 6.11 13.04
C ILE A 176 12.94 6.67 11.76
N SER A 177 12.76 6.01 10.61
CA SER A 177 13.47 6.36 9.38
C SER A 177 12.64 7.22 8.43
N PHE A 178 11.30 7.10 8.47
CA PHE A 178 10.41 7.69 7.47
C PHE A 178 10.64 9.19 7.29
N LYS A 179 10.64 9.95 8.39
CA LYS A 179 10.78 11.42 8.38
C LYS A 179 12.02 11.87 7.63
N GLN A 180 13.19 11.37 8.03
CA GLN A 180 14.47 11.75 7.42
C GLN A 180 14.53 11.35 5.94
N LEU A 181 13.97 10.18 5.57
CA LEU A 181 13.95 9.74 4.17
C LEU A 181 13.11 10.67 3.31
N VAL A 182 11.89 11.01 3.74
CA VAL A 182 11.00 11.88 2.93
C VAL A 182 11.46 13.33 2.90
N GLU A 183 12.02 13.87 3.99
CA GLU A 183 12.58 15.23 4.03
C GLU A 183 13.79 15.38 3.10
N SER A 184 14.56 14.30 2.92
CA SER A 184 15.72 14.30 2.03
C SER A 184 15.38 14.14 0.55
N TYR A 185 14.16 13.69 0.23
CA TYR A 185 13.75 13.42 -1.14
C TYR A 185 13.38 14.73 -1.86
N PRO A 186 13.90 15.00 -3.07
CA PRO A 186 13.79 16.33 -3.67
C PRO A 186 12.44 16.60 -4.37
N GLY A 187 11.68 15.57 -4.76
CA GLY A 187 10.34 15.70 -5.33
C GLY A 187 9.22 15.73 -4.28
N PRO A 188 7.96 15.96 -4.68
CA PRO A 188 6.85 16.01 -3.74
C PRO A 188 6.42 14.61 -3.29
N LEU A 189 6.15 14.43 -2.00
CA LEU A 189 5.48 13.23 -1.47
C LEU A 189 3.97 13.33 -1.73
N VAL A 190 3.41 12.40 -2.51
CA VAL A 190 2.01 12.48 -2.97
C VAL A 190 1.11 11.40 -2.42
N LEU A 191 1.69 10.28 -1.98
CA LEU A 191 0.93 9.15 -1.49
C LEU A 191 1.74 8.36 -0.46
N VAL A 192 1.12 8.05 0.68
CA VAL A 192 1.65 7.09 1.65
C VAL A 192 0.66 5.95 1.83
N SER A 193 1.07 4.70 1.62
CA SER A 193 0.26 3.53 1.90
C SER A 193 0.79 2.76 3.10
N ILE A 194 -0.13 2.25 3.92
CA ILE A 194 0.12 1.30 5.00
C ILE A 194 -0.90 0.18 4.81
N LEU A 195 -0.45 -0.91 4.19
CA LEU A 195 -1.30 -2.02 3.83
C LEU A 195 -1.07 -3.18 4.79
N CYS A 196 -2.13 -3.59 5.46
CA CYS A 196 -2.16 -4.78 6.30
C CYS A 196 -1.12 -4.80 7.44
N PRO A 197 -1.02 -3.73 8.25
CA PRO A 197 -0.05 -3.72 9.35
C PRO A 197 -0.44 -4.70 10.46
N ASP A 198 0.57 -5.15 11.20
CA ASP A 198 0.36 -6.06 12.33
C ASP A 198 -0.59 -5.42 13.38
N PRO A 199 -1.73 -6.06 13.70
CA PRO A 199 -2.74 -5.46 14.56
C PRO A 199 -2.30 -5.35 16.02
N HIS A 200 -1.39 -6.23 16.46
CA HIS A 200 -0.88 -6.32 17.83
C HIS A 200 -1.99 -6.24 18.93
N PHE A 201 -2.97 -7.14 18.87
CA PHE A 201 -4.18 -7.14 19.72
C PHE A 201 -3.94 -7.08 21.25
N LYS A 202 -2.80 -7.58 21.74
CA LYS A 202 -2.50 -7.58 23.18
C LYS A 202 -2.10 -6.16 23.60
N LYS A 203 -2.72 -5.61 24.65
CA LYS A 203 -2.41 -4.26 25.20
C LYS A 203 -0.90 -4.00 25.33
N ARG A 204 -0.15 -4.97 25.86
CA ARG A 204 1.32 -4.87 26.01
C ARG A 204 2.11 -4.69 24.70
N HIS A 205 1.50 -5.01 23.55
CA HIS A 205 2.09 -4.86 22.21
C HIS A 205 1.57 -3.63 21.46
N HIS A 206 0.67 -2.82 22.01
CA HIS A 206 0.13 -1.64 21.31
C HIS A 206 1.20 -0.65 20.86
N LYS A 207 2.32 -0.56 21.59
CA LYS A 207 3.49 0.26 21.24
C LYS A 207 4.23 -0.23 19.99
N ARG A 208 3.99 -1.46 19.54
CA ARG A 208 4.58 -2.03 18.32
C ARG A 208 3.79 -1.74 17.06
N ARG A 209 2.55 -1.22 17.17
CA ARG A 209 1.75 -0.85 15.99
C ARG A 209 2.48 0.22 15.21
N VAL A 210 2.50 0.11 13.88
CA VAL A 210 3.19 1.06 13.01
C VAL A 210 2.57 2.45 13.08
N LEU A 211 1.24 2.54 13.16
CA LEU A 211 0.49 3.78 13.34
C LEU A 211 0.62 4.30 14.77
N GLN A 212 1.69 5.05 15.01
CA GLN A 212 1.89 5.86 16.21
C GLN A 212 1.91 7.34 15.83
N LYS A 213 1.64 8.20 16.82
CA LYS A 213 1.66 9.67 16.65
C LYS A 213 2.90 10.20 15.91
N PRO A 214 4.14 9.75 16.21
CA PRO A 214 5.32 10.27 15.52
C PRO A 214 5.33 9.99 14.01
N LEU A 215 4.93 8.79 13.61
CA LEU A 215 4.87 8.43 12.19
C LEU A 215 3.73 9.17 11.48
N VAL A 216 2.56 9.26 12.12
CA VAL A 216 1.41 10.00 11.56
C VAL A 216 1.75 11.48 11.39
N GLY A 217 2.37 12.10 12.38
CA GLY A 217 2.85 13.49 12.29
C GLY A 217 3.83 13.65 11.13
N ALA A 218 4.85 12.79 11.05
CA ALA A 218 5.82 12.83 9.95
C ALA A 218 5.17 12.68 8.56
N ILE A 219 4.13 11.84 8.42
CA ILE A 219 3.37 11.70 7.18
C ILE A 219 2.64 13.01 6.86
N VAL A 220 1.87 13.54 7.81
CA VAL A 220 1.06 14.76 7.60
C VAL A 220 1.94 15.96 7.28
N ASP A 221 3.07 16.11 7.97
CA ASP A 221 3.97 17.27 7.82
C ASP A 221 4.71 17.27 6.47
N ASN A 222 4.91 16.10 5.84
CA ASN A 222 5.68 15.97 4.61
C ASN A 222 4.83 15.71 3.36
N LEU A 223 3.54 15.39 3.53
CA LEU A 223 2.64 15.14 2.42
C LEU A 223 2.32 16.46 1.72
N MET A 224 2.41 16.49 0.38
CA MET A 224 2.03 17.69 -0.36
C MET A 224 0.54 18.02 -0.15
N PRO A 225 0.13 19.29 -0.31
CA PRO A 225 -1.29 19.64 -0.34
C PRO A 225 -2.07 18.80 -1.36
N GLY A 226 -3.13 18.12 -0.90
CA GLY A 226 -3.93 17.21 -1.73
C GLY A 226 -3.33 15.81 -1.92
N GLY A 227 -2.20 15.50 -1.28
CA GLY A 227 -1.67 14.14 -1.20
C GLY A 227 -2.60 13.20 -0.41
N GLN A 228 -2.39 11.90 -0.58
CA GLN A 228 -3.31 10.87 -0.07
C GLN A 228 -2.62 9.90 0.88
N VAL A 229 -3.36 9.42 1.88
CA VAL A 229 -2.93 8.31 2.74
C VAL A 229 -3.88 7.14 2.53
N TYR A 230 -3.35 5.98 2.15
CA TYR A 230 -4.11 4.75 2.04
C TYR A 230 -3.81 3.84 3.22
N PHE A 231 -4.83 3.58 4.01
CA PHE A 231 -4.77 2.63 5.10
C PHE A 231 -5.70 1.46 4.83
N ARG A 232 -5.20 0.22 4.95
CA ARG A 232 -6.04 -0.98 4.85
C ARG A 232 -5.70 -1.94 5.96
N MET A 233 -6.70 -2.35 6.75
CA MET A 233 -6.57 -3.41 7.73
C MET A 233 -7.23 -4.69 7.20
N ILE A 234 -6.62 -5.86 7.42
CA ILE A 234 -7.21 -7.16 7.03
C ILE A 234 -8.44 -7.50 7.90
N ALA A 235 -8.60 -6.87 9.07
CA ALA A 235 -9.68 -7.17 10.02
C ALA A 235 -10.97 -6.36 9.82
N THR A 236 -10.94 -5.21 9.13
CA THR A 236 -12.12 -4.41 8.81
C THR A 236 -11.71 -3.31 7.83
N SER A 237 -12.51 -3.09 6.79
CA SER A 237 -12.38 -1.99 5.84
C SER A 237 -12.51 -0.65 6.56
N CYS A 238 -11.39 0.00 6.85
CA CYS A 238 -11.34 1.41 7.23
C CYS A 238 -10.45 2.15 6.24
N VAL A 239 -11.07 2.90 5.33
CA VAL A 239 -10.47 4.07 4.72
C VAL A 239 -10.59 5.19 5.74
N PHE A 240 -9.48 5.77 6.18
CA PHE A 240 -9.48 7.03 6.93
C PHE A 240 -9.00 8.14 5.98
N ILE A 241 -9.81 9.18 5.85
CA ILE A 241 -9.42 10.53 5.41
C ILE A 241 -9.44 11.38 6.67
#